data_AF-A0A4S8N750-F1
#
_entry.id   AF-A0A4S8N750-F1
#
_cell.length_a   1.000
_cell.length_b   1.000
_cell.length_c   1.000
_cell.angle_alpha   90.00
_cell.angle_beta   90.00
_cell.angle_gamma   90.00
#
_symmetry.space_group_name_H-M   'P 1'
#
loop_
_entity.id
_entity.type
_entity.pdbx_description
1 polymer ?
#
loop_
_entity_poly.entity_id
_entity_poly.type
_entity_poly.pdbx_seq_one_letter_code
_entity_poly.pdbx_strand_id
1 'polypeptide(L)'
;MVTTRELRSRVVDTIAETPLEPLRVELVIELCRWALTDVPDLDLPHLGRTTRAAVQLLLAEAVPELPASARDELARACEVIAVRRR
;
A
#
# COMPACT_ATOMS: atom_id res chain seq x y z
N MET A 1 -12.60 -6.09 -9.08
CA MET A 1 -11.52 -5.17 -9.51
C MET A 1 -11.47 -4.04 -8.49
N VAL A 2 -10.44 -4.00 -7.63
CA VAL A 2 -10.36 -2.94 -6.60
C VAL A 2 -10.12 -1.61 -7.29
N THR A 3 -11.07 -0.68 -7.19
CA THR A 3 -10.99 0.63 -7.83
C THR A 3 -10.03 1.55 -7.07
N THR A 4 -9.50 2.58 -7.73
CA THR A 4 -8.71 3.65 -7.08
C THR A 4 -9.46 4.25 -5.88
N ARG A 5 -10.80 4.31 -5.95
CA ARG A 5 -11.67 4.78 -4.87
C ARG A 5 -11.63 3.88 -3.64
N GLU A 6 -11.70 2.57 -3.82
CA GLU A 6 -11.67 1.60 -2.72
C GLU A 6 -10.30 1.55 -2.04
N LEU A 7 -9.22 1.67 -2.82
CA LEU A 7 -7.87 1.78 -2.27
C LEU A 7 -7.72 3.05 -1.42
N ARG A 8 -8.19 4.20 -1.95
CA ARG A 8 -8.17 5.47 -1.22
C ARG A 8 -8.96 5.39 0.09
N SER A 9 -10.18 4.84 0.07
CA SER A 9 -10.97 4.64 1.30
C SER A 9 -10.20 3.82 2.32
N ARG A 10 -9.66 2.66 1.90
CA ARG A 10 -8.88 1.80 2.80
C ARG A 10 -7.69 2.53 3.41
N VAL A 11 -6.94 3.29 2.61
CA VAL A 11 -5.79 4.04 3.10
C VAL A 11 -6.21 5.07 4.15
N VAL A 12 -7.25 5.86 3.85
CA VAL A 12 -7.78 6.86 4.78
C VAL A 12 -8.28 6.22 6.07
N ASP A 13 -9.00 5.10 5.98
CA ASP A 13 -9.52 4.36 7.14
C ASP A 13 -8.37 3.83 8.01
N THR A 14 -7.33 3.24 7.41
CA THR A 14 -6.18 2.68 8.14
C THR A 14 -5.31 3.75 8.82
N ILE A 15 -5.27 4.97 8.30
CA ILE A 15 -4.43 6.06 8.85
C ILE A 15 -5.25 7.13 9.59
N ALA A 16 -6.55 6.92 9.80
CA ALA A 16 -7.46 7.93 10.36
C ALA A 16 -7.02 8.47 11.73
N GLU A 17 -6.34 7.65 12.53
CA GLU A 17 -5.80 8.03 13.84
C GLU A 17 -4.36 8.58 13.78
N THR A 18 -3.76 8.64 12.58
CA THR A 18 -2.40 9.16 12.36
C THR A 18 -2.48 10.59 11.80
N PRO A 19 -1.94 11.60 12.51
CA PRO A 19 -1.94 12.97 12.03
C PRO A 19 -0.90 13.16 10.92
N LEU A 20 -1.27 12.76 9.70
CA LEU A 20 -0.48 12.98 8.49
C LEU A 20 -0.95 14.23 7.76
N GLU A 21 0.01 14.97 7.19
CA GLU A 21 -0.33 16.04 6.27
C GLU A 21 -1.05 15.48 5.02
N PRO A 22 -1.97 16.24 4.41
CA PRO A 22 -2.72 15.78 3.23
C PRO A 22 -1.83 15.25 2.09
N LEU A 23 -0.67 15.89 1.87
CA LEU A 23 0.27 15.45 0.84
C LEU A 23 0.90 14.08 1.15
N ARG A 24 1.12 13.77 2.44
CA ARG A 24 1.61 12.46 2.87
C ARG A 24 0.56 11.38 2.67
N VAL A 25 -0.71 11.69 2.93
CA VAL A 25 -1.82 10.77 2.64
C VAL A 25 -1.87 10.42 1.15
N GLU A 26 -1.78 11.40 0.27
CA GLU A 26 -1.75 11.16 -1.18
C GLU A 26 -0.52 10.35 -1.60
N LEU A 27 0.65 10.62 -1.01
CA LEU A 27 1.85 9.83 -1.25
C LEU A 27 1.67 8.36 -0.85
N VAL A 28 1.06 8.07 0.30
CA VAL A 28 0.74 6.68 0.72
C VAL A 28 -0.17 5.99 -0.31
N ILE A 29 -1.20 6.69 -0.79
CA ILE A 29 -2.13 6.18 -1.80
C ILE A 29 -1.37 5.85 -3.10
N GLU A 30 -0.53 6.77 -3.57
CA GLU A 30 0.24 6.61 -4.80
C GLU A 30 1.23 5.45 -4.72
N LEU A 31 1.92 5.27 -3.59
CA LEU A 31 2.85 4.15 -3.38
C LEU A 31 2.11 2.81 -3.34
N CYS A 32 0.96 2.74 -2.68
CA CYS A 32 0.12 1.54 -2.69
C CYS A 32 -0.40 1.23 -4.10
N ARG A 33 -0.79 2.26 -4.85
CA ARG A 33 -1.24 2.12 -6.24
C ARG A 33 -0.12 1.61 -7.13
N TRP A 34 1.06 2.21 -7.03
CA TRP A 34 2.26 1.80 -7.76
C TRP A 34 2.58 0.33 -7.50
N ALA A 35 2.63 -0.09 -6.23
CA ALA A 35 2.92 -1.48 -5.89
C ALA A 35 1.87 -2.48 -6.41
N LEU A 36 0.61 -2.04 -6.59
CA LEU A 36 -0.47 -2.87 -7.10
C LEU A 36 -0.57 -2.91 -8.64
N THR A 37 0.11 -1.99 -9.33
CA THR A 37 0.15 -1.94 -10.79
C THR A 37 1.47 -2.51 -11.31
N ASP A 38 2.59 -2.11 -10.73
CA ASP A 38 3.91 -2.33 -11.33
C ASP A 38 4.58 -3.61 -10.81
N VAL A 39 4.37 -3.99 -9.55
CA VAL A 39 4.95 -5.24 -9.00
C VAL A 39 4.49 -6.50 -9.75
N PRO A 40 3.19 -6.64 -10.14
CA PRO A 40 2.76 -7.76 -10.96
C PRO A 40 3.53 -7.91 -12.29
N ASP A 41 3.94 -6.79 -12.89
CA ASP A 41 4.63 -6.77 -14.19
C ASP A 41 6.11 -7.21 -14.09
N LEU A 42 6.66 -7.31 -12.87
CA LEU A 42 8.01 -7.79 -12.63
C LEU A 42 8.14 -9.33 -12.71
N ASP A 43 7.02 -10.06 -12.85
CA ASP A 43 6.93 -11.53 -12.90
C ASP A 43 7.72 -12.25 -11.79
N LEU A 44 7.73 -11.64 -10.60
CA LEU A 44 8.45 -12.17 -9.45
C LEU A 44 7.67 -13.32 -8.78
N PRO A 45 8.37 -14.34 -8.23
CA PRO A 45 7.73 -15.38 -7.44
C PRO A 45 6.93 -14.82 -6.27
N HIS A 46 5.88 -15.53 -5.87
CA HIS A 46 5.07 -15.22 -4.69
C HIS A 46 4.51 -13.80 -4.66
N LEU A 47 3.84 -13.38 -5.75
CA LEU A 47 3.23 -12.05 -5.95
C LEU A 47 2.77 -11.35 -4.66
N GLY A 48 1.90 -11.97 -3.86
CA GLY A 48 1.40 -11.35 -2.63
C GLY A 48 2.50 -10.97 -1.63
N ARG A 49 3.48 -11.86 -1.39
CA ARG A 49 4.62 -11.61 -0.50
C ARG A 49 5.52 -10.50 -1.06
N THR A 50 5.73 -10.51 -2.37
CA THR A 50 6.54 -9.50 -3.06
C THR A 50 5.88 -8.12 -3.00
N THR A 51 4.57 -8.02 -3.27
CA THR A 51 3.81 -6.77 -3.12
C THR A 51 3.85 -6.28 -1.67
N ARG A 52 3.68 -7.16 -0.68
CA ARG A 52 3.78 -6.78 0.73
C ARG A 52 5.13 -6.17 1.07
N ALA A 53 6.22 -6.83 0.64
CA ALA A 53 7.57 -6.38 0.89
C ALA A 53 7.85 -5.04 0.22
N ALA A 54 7.40 -4.86 -1.03
CA ALA A 54 7.54 -3.61 -1.76
C ALA A 54 6.83 -2.46 -1.03
N VAL A 55 5.56 -2.63 -0.63
CA VAL A 55 4.80 -1.61 0.10
C VAL A 55 5.47 -1.27 1.43
N GLN A 56 5.95 -2.26 2.17
CA GLN A 56 6.68 -2.05 3.42
C GLN A 56 7.91 -1.17 3.24
N LEU A 57 8.75 -1.49 2.25
CA LEU A 57 9.97 -0.74 1.95
C LEU A 57 9.65 0.68 1.51
N LEU A 58 8.74 0.83 0.55
CA LEU A 58 8.35 2.14 0.01
C LEU A 58 7.76 3.05 1.09
N LEU A 59 6.87 2.55 1.94
CA LEU A 59 6.27 3.35 3.01
C LEU A 59 7.28 3.67 4.12
N ALA A 60 8.18 2.73 4.46
CA ALA A 60 9.23 2.97 5.45
C ALA A 60 10.19 4.08 5.01
N GLU A 61 10.52 4.13 3.71
CA GLU A 61 11.45 5.10 3.14
C GLU A 61 10.78 6.46 2.90
N ALA A 62 9.61 6.47 2.28
CA ALA A 62 8.98 7.71 1.82
C ALA A 62 8.11 8.41 2.88
N VAL A 63 7.58 7.66 3.87
CA VAL A 63 6.69 8.16 4.93
C VAL A 63 7.11 7.57 6.29
N PRO A 64 8.32 7.88 6.78
CA PRO A 64 8.85 7.30 8.02
C PRO A 64 8.00 7.62 9.27
N GLU A 65 7.24 8.70 9.24
CA GLU A 65 6.30 9.09 10.30
C GLU A 65 5.06 8.19 10.39
N LEU A 66 4.80 7.34 9.38
CA LEU A 66 3.67 6.42 9.38
C LEU A 66 3.92 5.28 10.39
N PRO A 67 3.02 5.06 11.37
CA PRO A 67 3.17 4.02 12.38
C PRO A 67 3.43 2.65 11.76
N ALA A 68 4.29 1.85 12.40
CA ALA A 68 4.63 0.51 11.91
C ALA A 68 3.38 -0.38 11.76
N SER A 69 2.41 -0.27 12.67
CA SER A 69 1.12 -0.97 12.59
C SER A 69 0.33 -0.61 11.33
N ALA A 70 0.22 0.68 11.01
CA ALA A 70 -0.46 1.16 9.81
C ALA A 70 0.26 0.71 8.54
N ARG A 71 1.61 0.74 8.52
CA ARG A 71 2.40 0.18 7.42
C ARG A 71 2.13 -1.31 7.20
N ASP A 72 2.13 -2.09 8.28
CA ASP A 72 1.82 -3.52 8.26
C ASP A 72 0.42 -3.82 7.72
N GLU A 73 -0.57 -3.06 8.16
CA GLU A 73 -1.95 -3.20 7.71
C GLU A 73 -2.09 -2.86 6.21
N LEU A 74 -1.53 -1.74 5.77
CA LEU A 74 -1.55 -1.32 4.36
C LEU A 74 -0.84 -2.33 3.45
N ALA A 75 0.34 -2.81 3.86
CA ALA A 75 1.08 -3.81 3.11
C ALA A 75 0.31 -5.13 2.99
N ARG A 76 -0.36 -5.56 4.07
CA ARG A 76 -1.21 -6.75 4.06
C ARG A 76 -2.48 -6.55 3.21
N ALA A 77 -3.06 -5.35 3.22
CA ALA A 77 -4.17 -5.02 2.34
C ALA A 77 -3.75 -5.13 0.87
N CYS A 78 -2.60 -4.57 0.51
CA CYS A 78 -2.05 -4.63 -0.85
C CYS A 78 -1.72 -6.07 -1.28
N GLU A 79 -1.14 -6.89 -0.40
CA GLU A 79 -0.92 -8.33 -0.63
C GLU A 79 -2.22 -9.03 -1.08
N VAL A 80 -3.28 -8.87 -0.29
CA VAL A 80 -4.58 -9.50 -0.57
C VAL A 80 -5.16 -9.00 -1.90
N ILE A 81 -5.03 -7.72 -2.19
CA ILE A 81 -5.52 -7.12 -3.44
C ILE A 81 -4.74 -7.67 -4.64
N ALA A 82 -3.40 -7.72 -4.56
CA ALA A 82 -2.56 -8.24 -5.64
C ALA A 82 -2.90 -9.68 -5.99
N VAL A 83 -3.09 -10.55 -4.98
CA VAL A 83 -3.46 -11.95 -5.20
C VAL A 83 -4.86 -12.10 -5.80
N ARG A 84 -5.82 -11.24 -5.43
CA ARG A 84 -7.19 -11.27 -5.97
C ARG A 84 -7.33 -10.70 -7.38
N ARG A 85 -6.35 -9.92 -7.85
CA ARG A 85 -6.36 -9.28 -9.18
C ARG A 85 -5.72 -10.14 -10.27
N ARG A 86 -4.92 -11.13 -9.88
CA ARG A 86 -4.36 -12.13 -10.79
C ARG A 86 -5.42 -13.15 -11.20
#